data_AF-A0A644XAS5-F1
#
_entry.id   AF-A0A644XAS5-F1
#
_cell.length_a   1.000
_cell.length_b   1.000
_cell.length_c   1.000
_cell.angle_alpha   90.00
_cell.angle_beta   90.00
_cell.angle_gamma   90.00
#
_symmetry.space_group_name_H-M   'P 1'
#
loop_
_entity.id
_entity.type
_entity.pdbx_description
1 polymer ?
#
loop_
_entity_poly.entity_id
_entity_poly.type
_entity_poly.pdbx_seq_one_letter_code
_entity_poly.pdbx_strand_id
1 'polypeptide(L)'
;MHNGEQFKLSRNQAFIIPQNESHSYGADNTNPWSIYWIHFLGERADIFSSITGRIIDTHDSDSSRYGDRFLLFEEIFQNLEMGYSPENLEYTSFCLMHFLASVKYLSQFREIKNVKEKDTVQKSILYMKENLENKITLHEIAQHVGYSPSHFGNLFAEETSYSPIDYYNQLKIQRACSYLQFSDLKIKEIAFRLGYFDPFHFSKAFKKEMDITPKEYRRRYK
;
A
#
# COMPACT_ATOMS: atom_id res chain seq x y z
N MET A 1 -1.92 7.10 -35.37
CA MET A 1 -0.70 6.86 -36.15
C MET A 1 0.40 7.79 -35.69
N HIS A 2 1.64 7.32 -35.72
CA HIS A 2 2.84 8.09 -35.42
C HIS A 2 3.91 7.69 -36.43
N ASN A 3 4.44 8.64 -37.21
CA ASN A 3 5.41 8.38 -38.29
C ASN A 3 5.01 7.24 -39.25
N GLY A 4 3.73 7.15 -39.60
CA GLY A 4 3.20 6.13 -40.52
C GLY A 4 2.87 4.78 -39.89
N GLU A 5 3.23 4.55 -38.62
CA GLU A 5 2.86 3.35 -37.88
C GLU A 5 1.56 3.52 -37.09
N GLN A 6 0.75 2.45 -37.03
CA GLN A 6 -0.50 2.44 -36.28
C GLN A 6 -0.31 1.78 -34.91
N PHE A 7 -0.66 2.50 -33.85
CA PHE A 7 -0.66 2.01 -32.48
C PHE A 7 -2.10 1.93 -31.97
N LYS A 8 -2.47 0.80 -31.35
CA LYS A 8 -3.76 0.62 -30.69
C LYS A 8 -3.55 0.68 -29.18
N LEU A 9 -4.08 1.73 -28.57
CA LEU A 9 -4.03 1.95 -27.13
C LEU A 9 -5.21 1.26 -26.45
N SER A 10 -4.92 0.67 -25.29
CA SER A 10 -5.89 0.09 -24.36
C SER A 10 -5.90 0.88 -23.04
N ARG A 11 -6.85 0.55 -22.15
CA ARG A 11 -6.90 1.11 -20.79
C ARG A 11 -5.54 0.95 -20.10
N ASN A 12 -5.15 1.95 -19.31
CA ASN A 12 -3.90 1.99 -18.54
C ASN A 12 -2.64 1.88 -19.41
N GLN A 13 -2.69 2.43 -20.62
CA GLN A 13 -1.51 2.62 -21.45
C GLN A 13 -1.31 4.11 -21.71
N ALA A 14 -0.05 4.52 -21.75
CA ALA A 14 0.35 5.87 -22.12
C ALA A 14 1.12 5.84 -23.45
N PHE A 15 1.06 6.95 -24.17
CA PHE A 15 1.85 7.18 -25.38
C PHE A 15 2.37 8.60 -25.34
N ILE A 16 3.68 8.77 -25.51
CA ILE A 16 4.31 10.10 -25.53
C ILE A 16 4.77 10.38 -26.96
N ILE A 17 4.25 11.48 -27.51
CA ILE A 17 4.57 11.93 -28.86
C ILE A 17 5.65 13.02 -28.74
N PRO A 18 6.83 12.85 -29.38
CA PRO A 18 7.84 13.90 -29.42
C PRO A 18 7.34 15.16 -30.13
N GLN A 19 7.96 16.29 -29.79
CA GLN A 19 7.68 17.55 -30.47
C GLN A 19 8.06 17.46 -31.95
N ASN A 20 7.27 18.10 -32.81
CA ASN A 20 7.51 18.21 -34.26
C ASN A 20 7.40 16.90 -35.04
N GLU A 21 6.82 15.84 -34.48
CA GLU A 21 6.58 14.59 -35.20
C GLU A 21 5.13 14.49 -35.73
N SER A 22 4.99 13.93 -36.93
CA SER A 22 3.68 13.80 -37.58
C SER A 22 2.85 12.70 -36.93
N HIS A 23 1.64 13.05 -36.50
CA HIS A 23 0.75 12.13 -35.80
C HIS A 23 -0.73 12.41 -36.10
N SER A 24 -1.55 11.39 -35.87
CA SER A 24 -3.01 11.48 -35.87
C SER A 24 -3.57 10.48 -34.86
N TYR A 25 -4.67 10.83 -34.21
CA TYR A 25 -5.37 9.92 -33.28
C TYR A 25 -6.87 10.18 -33.37
N GLY A 26 -7.66 9.19 -32.97
CA GLY A 26 -9.11 9.26 -33.00
C GLY A 26 -9.73 8.17 -32.15
N ALA A 27 -10.92 8.45 -31.62
CA ALA A 27 -11.70 7.49 -30.86
C ALA A 27 -12.14 6.33 -31.75
N ASP A 28 -12.33 5.15 -31.16
CA ASP A 28 -13.01 4.06 -31.85
C ASP A 28 -14.47 4.46 -32.12
N ASN A 29 -14.93 4.25 -33.36
CA ASN A 29 -16.27 4.66 -33.78
C ASN A 29 -17.39 3.88 -33.09
N THR A 30 -17.09 2.71 -32.53
CA THR A 30 -18.06 1.81 -31.87
C THR A 30 -17.95 1.84 -30.36
N ASN A 31 -16.76 2.07 -29.82
CA ASN A 31 -16.51 2.17 -28.38
C ASN A 31 -15.62 3.39 -28.07
N PRO A 32 -16.19 4.60 -28.06
CA PRO A 32 -15.42 5.82 -27.89
C PRO A 32 -14.74 5.84 -26.52
N TRP A 33 -13.47 6.23 -26.50
CA TRP A 33 -12.68 6.36 -25.29
C TRP A 33 -12.59 7.81 -24.83
N SER A 34 -12.27 8.00 -23.55
CA SER A 34 -11.78 9.27 -23.01
C SER A 34 -10.28 9.15 -22.76
N ILE A 35 -9.53 10.23 -23.06
CA ILE A 35 -8.11 10.31 -22.76
C ILE A 35 -7.83 11.49 -21.86
N TYR A 36 -6.78 11.33 -21.06
CA TYR A 36 -6.09 12.43 -20.42
C TYR A 36 -4.96 12.90 -21.32
N TRP A 37 -4.85 14.20 -21.51
CA TRP A 37 -3.84 14.83 -22.35
C TRP A 37 -3.07 15.87 -21.55
N ILE A 38 -1.73 15.81 -21.59
CA ILE A 38 -0.88 16.95 -21.21
C ILE A 38 0.10 17.29 -22.35
N HIS A 39 0.16 18.59 -22.69
CA HIS A 39 1.26 19.16 -23.46
C HIS A 39 2.28 19.77 -22.52
N PHE A 40 3.55 19.55 -22.81
CA PHE A 40 4.63 20.18 -22.05
C PHE A 40 5.84 20.46 -22.93
N LEU A 41 6.64 21.42 -22.49
CA LEU A 41 7.95 21.75 -23.05
C LEU A 41 8.92 21.99 -21.89
N GLY A 42 10.21 21.82 -22.14
CA GLY A 42 11.23 22.16 -21.16
C GLY A 42 12.62 21.73 -21.61
N GLU A 43 13.64 22.38 -21.03
CA GLU A 43 15.05 22.13 -21.39
C GLU A 43 15.50 20.69 -21.12
N ARG A 44 14.82 19.99 -20.20
CA ARG A 44 15.12 18.59 -19.83
C ARG A 44 14.11 17.59 -20.39
N ALA A 45 13.28 17.98 -21.36
CA ALA A 45 12.28 17.08 -21.92
C ALA A 45 12.91 15.85 -22.62
N ASP A 46 14.15 15.99 -23.09
CA ASP A 46 14.98 14.94 -23.68
C ASP A 46 15.20 13.73 -22.75
N ILE A 47 15.10 13.93 -21.43
CA ILE A 47 15.15 12.81 -20.47
C ILE A 47 14.07 11.77 -20.79
N PHE A 48 12.94 12.14 -21.38
CA PHE A 48 11.86 11.20 -21.73
C PHE A 48 12.01 10.55 -23.11
N SER A 49 13.03 10.91 -23.90
CA SER A 49 13.29 10.34 -25.24
C SER A 49 13.30 8.81 -25.26
N SER A 50 13.80 8.19 -24.18
CA SER A 50 13.82 6.73 -24.09
C SER A 50 12.42 6.13 -24.18
N ILE A 51 11.36 6.81 -23.74
CA ILE A 51 10.00 6.25 -23.65
C ILE A 51 9.02 6.82 -24.69
N THR A 52 9.47 7.71 -25.58
CA THR A 52 8.61 8.32 -26.60
C THR A 52 8.42 7.42 -27.82
N GLY A 53 7.34 7.65 -28.58
CA GLY A 53 7.05 6.94 -29.83
C GLY A 53 6.69 5.45 -29.66
N ARG A 54 6.40 5.01 -28.43
CA ARG A 54 6.02 3.63 -28.11
C ARG A 54 4.92 3.57 -27.06
N ILE A 55 4.22 2.44 -27.02
CA ILE A 55 3.22 2.15 -25.99
C ILE A 55 3.94 1.89 -24.67
N ILE A 56 3.54 2.63 -23.63
CA ILE A 56 3.99 2.44 -22.26
C ILE A 56 2.86 1.72 -21.54
N ASP A 57 3.08 0.44 -21.24
CA ASP A 57 2.13 -0.34 -20.47
C ASP A 57 2.26 0.02 -18.99
N THR A 58 1.25 0.69 -18.46
CA THR A 58 1.23 1.05 -17.05
C THR A 58 0.58 -0.01 -16.16
N HIS A 59 0.15 -1.14 -16.77
CA HIS A 59 -0.52 -2.37 -16.29
C HIS A 59 -1.61 -2.14 -15.24
N ASP A 60 -2.77 -2.74 -15.43
CA ASP A 60 -3.83 -2.79 -14.42
C ASP A 60 -3.52 -3.88 -13.38
N SER A 61 -2.84 -3.53 -12.29
CA SER A 61 -2.59 -4.40 -11.13
C SER A 61 -2.72 -3.59 -9.85
N ASP A 62 -2.89 -4.24 -8.70
CA ASP A 62 -2.97 -3.53 -7.41
C ASP A 62 -1.70 -2.70 -7.13
N SER A 63 -0.55 -3.17 -7.59
CA SER A 63 0.73 -2.47 -7.54
C SER A 63 0.93 -1.41 -8.62
N SER A 64 -0.03 -1.22 -9.53
CA SER A 64 0.10 -0.27 -10.65
C SER A 64 0.17 1.18 -10.20
N ARG A 65 -0.32 1.48 -8.99
CA ARG A 65 -0.43 2.84 -8.47
C ARG A 65 -1.19 3.78 -9.42
N TYR A 66 -2.18 3.25 -10.16
CA TYR A 66 -3.02 4.05 -11.06
C TYR A 66 -3.69 5.23 -10.32
N GLY A 67 -4.29 4.98 -9.15
CA GLY A 67 -4.93 6.02 -8.35
C GLY A 67 -3.99 7.16 -7.97
N ASP A 68 -2.73 6.86 -7.66
CA ASP A 68 -1.74 7.90 -7.33
C ASP A 68 -1.42 8.79 -8.55
N ARG A 69 -1.31 8.20 -9.74
CA ARG A 69 -1.12 8.94 -10.99
C ARG A 69 -2.32 9.79 -11.35
N PHE A 70 -3.52 9.24 -11.13
CA PHE A 70 -4.77 9.96 -11.34
C PHE A 70 -4.85 11.19 -10.42
N LEU A 71 -4.54 11.04 -9.14
CA LEU A 71 -4.51 12.17 -8.19
C LEU A 71 -3.48 13.24 -8.60
N LEU A 72 -2.28 12.84 -9.02
CA LEU A 72 -1.28 13.79 -9.54
C LEU A 72 -1.77 14.55 -10.77
N PHE A 73 -2.50 13.88 -11.67
CA PHE A 73 -3.08 14.53 -12.84
C PHE A 73 -4.16 15.54 -12.43
N GLU A 74 -5.09 15.14 -11.56
CA GLU A 74 -6.15 16.02 -11.06
C GLU A 74 -5.58 17.24 -10.33
N GLU A 75 -4.51 17.06 -9.55
CA GLU A 75 -3.81 18.14 -8.86
C GLU A 75 -3.18 19.13 -9.85
N ILE A 76 -2.53 18.64 -10.93
CA ILE A 76 -2.04 19.49 -12.02
C ILE A 76 -3.19 20.25 -12.69
N PHE A 77 -4.27 19.55 -13.02
CA PHE A 77 -5.41 20.10 -13.74
C PHE A 77 -6.09 21.21 -12.93
N GLN A 78 -6.45 20.92 -11.68
CA GLN A 78 -7.11 21.87 -10.78
C GLN A 78 -6.24 23.10 -10.49
N ASN A 79 -4.93 22.91 -10.31
CA ASN A 79 -4.03 24.04 -10.08
C ASN A 79 -3.93 24.95 -11.32
N LEU A 80 -3.98 24.39 -12.54
CA LEU A 80 -4.06 25.18 -13.76
C LEU A 80 -5.41 25.90 -13.92
N GLU A 81 -6.52 25.31 -13.43
CA GLU A 81 -7.82 25.98 -13.39
C GLU A 81 -7.85 27.19 -12.44
N MET A 82 -7.03 27.18 -11.38
CA MET A 82 -6.86 28.33 -10.48
C MET A 82 -6.13 29.52 -11.14
N GLY A 83 -5.52 29.31 -12.32
CA GLY A 83 -4.87 30.35 -13.12
C GLY A 83 -3.36 30.13 -13.29
N TYR A 84 -2.75 30.97 -14.14
CA TYR A 84 -1.37 30.81 -14.60
C TYR A 84 -0.40 31.77 -13.91
N SER A 85 -0.54 31.99 -12.60
CA SER A 85 0.46 32.76 -11.86
C SER A 85 1.82 32.05 -11.87
N PRO A 86 2.94 32.76 -11.68
CA PRO A 86 4.25 32.13 -11.58
C PRO A 86 4.31 31.00 -10.55
N GLU A 87 3.67 31.18 -9.39
CA GLU A 87 3.61 30.18 -8.31
C GLU A 87 2.83 28.93 -8.74
N ASN A 88 1.68 29.12 -9.41
CA ASN A 88 0.89 28.01 -9.91
C ASN A 88 1.66 27.24 -11.00
N LEU A 89 2.30 27.93 -11.93
CA LEU A 89 3.09 27.30 -12.99
C LEU A 89 4.32 26.56 -12.46
N GLU A 90 4.99 27.12 -11.46
CA GLU A 90 6.12 26.46 -10.78
C GLU A 90 5.65 25.18 -10.07
N TYR A 91 4.58 25.26 -9.29
CA TYR A 91 3.97 24.11 -8.63
C TYR A 91 3.54 23.03 -9.63
N THR A 92 2.81 23.41 -10.68
CA THR A 92 2.40 22.51 -11.76
C THR A 92 3.61 21.86 -12.42
N SER A 93 4.70 22.59 -12.61
CA SER A 93 5.93 22.03 -13.20
C SER A 93 6.53 20.93 -12.32
N PHE A 94 6.54 21.10 -10.99
CA PHE A 94 6.98 20.05 -10.07
C PHE A 94 6.05 18.83 -10.09
N CYS A 95 4.73 19.04 -10.04
CA CYS A 95 3.77 17.93 -10.11
C CYS A 95 3.86 17.20 -11.44
N LEU A 96 4.01 17.93 -12.55
CA LEU A 96 4.20 17.36 -13.88
C LEU A 96 5.48 16.53 -13.95
N MET A 97 6.59 17.03 -13.42
CA MET A 97 7.84 16.26 -13.37
C MET A 97 7.68 14.95 -12.59
N HIS A 98 6.93 14.98 -11.47
CA HIS A 98 6.62 13.77 -10.71
C HIS A 98 5.69 12.82 -11.48
N PHE A 99 4.66 13.36 -12.14
CA PHE A 99 3.76 12.58 -13.00
C PHE A 99 4.53 11.89 -14.13
N LEU A 100 5.38 12.62 -14.86
CA LEU A 100 6.19 12.05 -15.94
C LEU A 100 7.22 11.03 -15.41
N ALA A 101 7.81 11.29 -14.25
CA ALA A 101 8.69 10.32 -13.58
C ALA A 101 7.95 9.01 -13.24
N SER A 102 6.69 9.08 -12.80
CA SER A 102 5.87 7.90 -12.51
C SER A 102 5.56 7.05 -13.75
N VAL A 103 5.59 7.64 -14.94
CA VAL A 103 5.41 6.95 -16.23
C VAL A 103 6.74 6.40 -16.74
N LYS A 104 7.84 7.14 -16.58
CA LYS A 104 9.18 6.69 -17.04
C LYS A 104 9.80 5.62 -16.15
N TYR A 105 9.75 5.82 -14.84
CA TYR A 105 10.42 4.99 -13.84
C TYR A 105 9.42 4.07 -13.15
N LEU A 106 8.71 3.25 -13.95
CA LEU A 106 7.62 2.40 -13.47
C LEU A 106 8.03 1.49 -12.31
N SER A 107 9.18 0.80 -12.41
CA SER A 107 9.64 -0.11 -11.35
C SER A 107 9.87 0.65 -10.03
N GLN A 108 10.62 1.76 -10.07
CA GLN A 108 10.90 2.56 -8.88
C GLN A 108 9.62 3.14 -8.27
N PHE A 109 8.73 3.67 -9.11
CA PHE A 109 7.46 4.21 -8.65
C PHE A 109 6.62 3.13 -7.95
N ARG A 110 6.56 1.91 -8.48
CA ARG A 110 5.82 0.80 -7.86
C ARG A 110 6.47 0.32 -6.56
N GLU A 111 7.79 0.10 -6.57
CA GLU A 111 8.52 -0.52 -5.45
C GLU A 111 8.52 0.35 -4.19
N ILE A 112 8.65 1.67 -4.31
CA ILE A 112 8.70 2.57 -3.15
C ILE A 112 7.41 2.50 -2.32
N LYS A 113 6.24 2.31 -2.97
CA LYS A 113 4.97 2.17 -2.23
C LYS A 113 4.84 0.78 -1.60
N ASN A 114 5.31 -0.28 -2.27
CA ASN A 114 5.37 -1.61 -1.67
C ASN A 114 6.25 -1.63 -0.40
N VAL A 115 7.35 -0.87 -0.38
CA VAL A 115 8.16 -0.69 0.85
C VAL A 115 7.35 -0.01 1.95
N LYS A 116 6.55 1.02 1.61
CA LYS A 116 5.67 1.71 2.57
C LYS A 116 4.55 0.80 3.09
N GLU A 117 3.99 -0.07 2.25
CA GLU A 117 2.97 -1.05 2.66
C GLU A 117 3.54 -2.15 3.57
N LYS A 118 4.77 -2.62 3.29
CA LYS A 118 5.52 -3.49 4.21
C LYS A 118 5.83 -2.79 5.54
N ASP A 119 6.16 -1.50 5.48
CA ASP A 119 6.33 -0.65 6.67
C ASP A 119 5.00 -0.50 7.44
N THR A 120 3.85 -0.40 6.77
CA THR A 120 2.51 -0.40 7.39
C THR A 120 2.25 -1.67 8.20
N VAL A 121 2.50 -2.85 7.61
CA VAL A 121 2.34 -4.13 8.33
C VAL A 121 3.29 -4.19 9.53
N GLN A 122 4.56 -3.83 9.37
CA GLN A 122 5.52 -3.82 10.48
C GLN A 122 5.13 -2.83 11.59
N LYS A 123 4.68 -1.62 11.25
CA LYS A 123 4.17 -0.63 12.21
C LYS A 123 2.95 -1.15 12.95
N SER A 124 2.03 -1.81 12.26
CA SER A 124 0.87 -2.44 12.91
C SER A 124 1.28 -3.54 13.89
N ILE A 125 2.30 -4.35 13.56
CA ILE A 125 2.84 -5.39 14.45
C ILE A 125 3.51 -4.77 15.67
N LEU A 126 4.25 -3.67 15.50
CA LEU A 126 4.84 -2.94 16.63
C LEU A 126 3.75 -2.39 17.55
N TYR A 127 2.74 -1.74 16.99
CA TYR A 127 1.58 -1.25 17.74
C TYR A 127 0.87 -2.37 18.50
N MET A 128 0.65 -3.53 17.86
CA MET A 128 0.10 -4.73 18.52
C MET A 128 0.97 -5.18 19.69
N LYS A 129 2.30 -5.25 19.52
CA LYS A 129 3.25 -5.67 20.57
C LYS A 129 3.27 -4.73 21.76
N GLU A 130 3.17 -3.43 21.52
CA GLU A 130 3.09 -2.39 22.57
C GLU A 130 1.77 -2.45 23.35
N ASN A 131 0.72 -3.01 22.74
CA ASN A 131 -0.63 -3.04 23.28
C ASN A 131 -1.10 -4.42 23.75
N LEU A 132 -0.22 -5.41 23.94
CA LEU A 132 -0.59 -6.80 24.26
C LEU A 132 -1.46 -6.98 25.52
N GLU A 133 -1.37 -6.05 26.48
CA GLU A 133 -2.19 -6.08 27.70
C GLU A 133 -3.54 -5.36 27.53
N ASN A 134 -3.75 -4.71 26.38
CA ASN A 134 -4.97 -4.01 26.03
C ASN A 134 -5.86 -4.85 25.10
N LYS A 135 -7.15 -4.52 25.10
CA LYS A 135 -8.10 -5.03 24.11
C LYS A 135 -8.16 -4.04 22.96
N ILE A 136 -7.39 -4.31 21.91
CA ILE A 136 -7.46 -3.57 20.65
C ILE A 136 -8.26 -4.36 19.61
N THR A 137 -8.99 -3.64 18.78
CA THR A 137 -9.83 -4.14 17.70
C THR A 137 -9.13 -3.97 16.35
N LEU A 138 -9.62 -4.67 15.32
CA LEU A 138 -9.15 -4.48 13.95
C LEU A 138 -9.29 -3.02 13.50
N HIS A 139 -10.35 -2.35 13.94
CA HIS A 139 -10.59 -0.95 13.62
C HIS A 139 -9.50 -0.04 14.17
N GLU A 140 -9.14 -0.21 15.45
CA GLU A 140 -8.09 0.59 16.09
C GLU A 140 -6.72 0.34 15.47
N ILE A 141 -6.41 -0.91 15.10
CA ILE A 141 -5.16 -1.26 14.44
C ILE A 141 -5.09 -0.61 13.05
N ALA A 142 -6.16 -0.72 12.26
CA ALA A 142 -6.22 -0.13 10.92
C ALA A 142 -6.14 1.40 10.98
N GLN A 143 -6.84 2.02 11.94
CA GLN A 143 -6.81 3.45 12.16
C GLN A 143 -5.41 3.95 12.56
N HIS A 144 -4.69 3.20 13.41
CA HIS A 144 -3.34 3.54 13.82
C HIS A 144 -2.38 3.68 12.62
N VAL A 145 -2.59 2.86 11.59
CA VAL A 145 -1.77 2.89 10.37
C VAL A 145 -2.41 3.68 9.20
N GLY A 146 -3.56 4.32 9.41
CA GLY A 146 -4.22 5.19 8.44
C GLY A 146 -5.01 4.47 7.34
N TYR A 147 -5.53 3.27 7.61
CA TYR A 147 -6.27 2.46 6.64
C TYR A 147 -7.69 2.11 7.10
N SER A 148 -8.55 1.77 6.14
CA SER A 148 -9.84 1.16 6.46
C SER A 148 -9.65 -0.28 6.97
N PRO A 149 -10.52 -0.80 7.86
CA PRO A 149 -10.39 -2.16 8.40
C PRO A 149 -10.36 -3.26 7.34
N SER A 150 -11.14 -3.09 6.27
CA SER A 150 -11.21 -4.05 5.17
C SER A 150 -9.90 -4.11 4.37
N HIS A 151 -9.40 -2.95 3.94
CA HIS A 151 -8.17 -2.88 3.16
C HIS A 151 -6.96 -3.33 3.98
N PHE A 152 -6.86 -2.90 5.24
CA PHE A 152 -5.79 -3.34 6.13
C PHE A 152 -5.84 -4.85 6.39
N GLY A 153 -7.05 -5.42 6.56
CA GLY A 153 -7.21 -6.86 6.76
C GLY A 153 -6.64 -7.68 5.60
N ASN A 154 -6.93 -7.28 4.36
CA ASN A 154 -6.41 -7.94 3.16
C ASN A 154 -4.90 -7.79 3.05
N LEU A 155 -4.40 -6.55 3.16
CA LEU A 155 -2.96 -6.25 3.08
C LEU A 155 -2.15 -7.05 4.11
N PHE A 156 -2.64 -7.11 5.35
CA PHE A 156 -1.95 -7.84 6.42
C PHE A 156 -1.96 -9.35 6.16
N ALA A 157 -3.08 -9.90 5.69
CA ALA A 157 -3.20 -11.33 5.40
C ALA A 157 -2.34 -11.77 4.22
N GLU A 158 -2.18 -10.93 3.19
CA GLU A 158 -1.29 -11.20 2.06
C GLU A 158 0.18 -11.28 2.50
N GLU A 159 0.62 -10.40 3.40
CA GLU A 159 2.01 -10.35 3.87
C GLU A 159 2.31 -11.39 4.95
N THR A 160 1.38 -11.66 5.88
CA THR A 160 1.64 -12.55 7.04
C THR A 160 0.97 -13.91 6.95
N SER A 161 0.09 -14.16 5.97
CA SER A 161 -0.78 -15.35 5.88
C SER A 161 -1.80 -15.50 7.03
N TYR A 162 -1.98 -14.48 7.87
CA TYR A 162 -2.90 -14.49 9.02
C TYR A 162 -3.77 -13.23 9.04
N SER A 163 -4.97 -13.31 9.60
CA SER A 163 -5.72 -12.09 9.88
C SER A 163 -5.02 -11.26 10.98
N PRO A 164 -5.19 -9.92 11.02
CA PRO A 164 -4.58 -9.09 12.06
C PRO A 164 -4.93 -9.53 13.49
N ILE A 165 -6.18 -9.99 13.71
CA ILE A 165 -6.64 -10.43 15.03
C ILE A 165 -6.05 -11.79 15.41
N ASP A 166 -5.97 -12.72 14.45
CA ASP A 166 -5.33 -14.02 14.70
C ASP A 166 -3.85 -13.84 15.04
N TYR A 167 -3.14 -13.01 14.26
CA TYR A 167 -1.75 -12.69 14.52
C TYR A 167 -1.56 -12.01 15.89
N TYR A 168 -2.45 -11.06 16.24
CA TYR A 168 -2.42 -10.43 17.55
C TYR A 168 -2.61 -11.42 18.70
N ASN A 169 -3.50 -12.41 18.53
CA ASN A 169 -3.67 -13.49 19.51
C ASN A 169 -2.41 -14.36 19.63
N GLN A 170 -1.72 -14.66 18.52
CA GLN A 170 -0.44 -15.37 18.57
C GLN A 170 0.62 -14.60 19.35
N LEU A 171 0.74 -13.29 19.13
CA LEU A 171 1.64 -12.44 19.91
C LEU A 171 1.31 -12.48 21.41
N LYS A 172 0.02 -12.52 21.77
CA LYS A 172 -0.40 -12.68 23.18
C LYS A 172 0.05 -14.02 23.75
N ILE A 173 -0.09 -15.11 23.00
CA ILE A 173 0.39 -16.42 23.45
C ILE A 173 1.92 -16.44 23.61
N GLN A 174 2.68 -15.84 22.68
CA GLN A 174 4.13 -15.70 22.81
C GLN A 174 4.53 -14.90 24.07
N ARG A 175 3.80 -13.83 24.39
CA ARG A 175 3.98 -13.09 25.64
C ARG A 175 3.61 -13.93 26.87
N ALA A 176 2.56 -14.75 26.78
CA ALA A 176 2.20 -15.69 27.83
C ALA A 176 3.33 -16.69 28.09
N CYS A 177 3.94 -17.26 27.05
CA CYS A 177 5.12 -18.12 27.17
C CYS A 177 6.25 -17.41 27.93
N SER A 178 6.52 -16.15 27.59
CA SER A 178 7.52 -15.33 28.28
C SER A 178 7.19 -15.16 29.77
N TYR A 179 5.94 -14.84 30.13
CA TYR A 179 5.52 -14.76 31.53
C TYR A 179 5.56 -16.11 32.25
N LEU A 180 5.24 -17.21 31.58
CA LEU A 180 5.27 -18.54 32.16
C LEU A 180 6.69 -18.98 32.53
N GLN A 181 7.67 -18.60 31.72
CA GLN A 181 9.09 -18.94 31.87
C GLN A 181 9.83 -18.00 32.82
N PHE A 182 9.65 -16.69 32.67
CA PHE A 182 10.51 -15.68 33.32
C PHE A 182 9.83 -14.95 34.49
N SER A 183 8.67 -15.40 34.95
CA SER A 183 7.98 -14.79 36.11
C SER A 183 7.28 -15.80 37.01
N ASP A 184 6.91 -15.36 38.22
CA ASP A 184 6.11 -16.13 39.18
C ASP A 184 4.59 -15.87 39.10
N LEU A 185 4.14 -15.09 38.11
CA LEU A 185 2.73 -14.76 37.94
C LEU A 185 1.85 -16.02 37.87
N LYS A 186 0.70 -16.01 38.52
CA LYS A 186 -0.26 -17.13 38.42
C LYS A 186 -0.85 -17.17 37.00
N ILE A 187 -1.21 -18.36 36.52
CA ILE A 187 -1.80 -18.53 35.17
C ILE A 187 -3.04 -17.62 34.99
N LYS A 188 -3.85 -17.46 36.05
CA LYS A 188 -5.01 -16.55 36.06
C LYS A 188 -4.61 -15.07 35.91
N GLU A 189 -3.50 -14.65 36.50
CA GLU A 189 -2.97 -13.29 36.38
C GLU A 189 -2.42 -13.04 34.98
N ILE A 190 -1.72 -14.01 34.40
CA ILE A 190 -1.23 -13.96 33.02
C ILE A 190 -2.40 -13.85 32.04
N ALA A 191 -3.44 -14.67 32.22
CA ALA A 191 -4.65 -14.61 31.41
C ALA A 191 -5.29 -13.21 31.48
N PHE A 192 -5.49 -12.69 32.70
CA PHE A 192 -6.09 -11.38 32.91
C PHE A 192 -5.27 -10.25 32.29
N ARG A 193 -3.94 -10.24 32.49
CA ARG A 193 -3.03 -9.24 31.90
C ARG A 193 -3.11 -9.23 30.39
N LEU A 194 -3.28 -10.38 29.75
CA LEU A 194 -3.38 -10.47 28.28
C LEU A 194 -4.81 -10.25 27.76
N GLY A 195 -5.73 -9.78 28.61
CA GLY A 195 -7.11 -9.47 28.23
C GLY A 195 -8.04 -10.68 28.13
N TYR A 196 -7.66 -11.82 28.70
CA TYR A 196 -8.55 -12.99 28.83
C TYR A 196 -9.26 -12.96 30.18
N PHE A 197 -10.52 -12.53 30.17
CA PHE A 197 -11.36 -12.50 31.38
C PHE A 197 -11.75 -13.89 31.89
N ASP A 198 -11.76 -14.88 31.00
CA ASP A 198 -11.97 -16.28 31.33
C ASP A 198 -10.65 -17.09 31.18
N PRO A 199 -10.09 -17.61 32.29
CA PRO A 199 -8.90 -18.47 32.26
C PRO A 199 -9.08 -19.76 31.45
N PHE A 200 -10.31 -20.26 31.29
CA PHE A 200 -10.59 -21.43 30.46
C PHE A 200 -10.42 -21.07 28.98
N HIS A 201 -10.95 -19.92 28.54
CA HIS A 201 -10.72 -19.39 27.20
C HIS A 201 -9.24 -19.18 26.90
N PHE A 202 -8.47 -18.59 27.84
CA PHE A 202 -7.02 -18.47 27.72
C PHE A 202 -6.34 -19.83 27.56
N SER A 203 -6.66 -20.80 28.41
CA SER A 203 -6.03 -22.12 28.38
C SER A 203 -6.32 -22.87 27.08
N LYS A 204 -7.52 -22.71 26.53
CA LYS A 204 -7.91 -23.27 25.22
C LYS A 204 -7.15 -22.60 24.08
N ALA A 205 -7.04 -21.27 24.08
CA ALA A 205 -6.28 -20.53 23.07
C ALA A 205 -4.78 -20.88 23.13
N PHE A 206 -4.19 -20.93 24.32
CA PHE A 206 -2.79 -21.31 24.53
C PHE A 206 -2.52 -22.74 24.04
N LYS A 207 -3.38 -23.70 24.41
CA LYS A 207 -3.23 -25.09 23.97
C LYS A 207 -3.38 -25.24 22.46
N LYS A 208 -4.26 -24.45 21.83
CA LYS A 208 -4.41 -24.45 20.36
C LYS A 208 -3.12 -24.03 19.67
N GLU A 209 -2.40 -23.07 20.23
CA GLU A 209 -1.19 -22.50 19.61
C GLU A 209 0.09 -23.27 19.97
N MET A 210 0.18 -23.80 21.20
CA MET A 210 1.40 -24.41 21.74
C MET A 210 1.32 -25.94 21.87
N ASP A 211 0.19 -26.55 21.51
CA ASP A 211 -0.16 -27.98 21.66
C ASP A 211 -0.14 -28.56 23.09
N ILE A 212 0.25 -27.76 24.09
CA ILE A 212 0.27 -28.12 25.51
C ILE A 212 -0.39 -27.04 26.37
N THR A 213 -0.83 -27.41 27.57
CA THR A 213 -1.47 -26.46 28.48
C THR A 213 -0.46 -25.45 29.07
N PRO A 214 -0.90 -24.25 29.51
CA PRO A 214 -0.01 -23.29 30.19
C PRO A 214 0.71 -23.88 31.41
N LYS A 215 0.04 -24.78 32.15
CA LYS A 215 0.59 -25.46 33.33
C LYS A 215 1.71 -26.44 32.93
N GLU A 216 1.50 -27.23 31.88
CA GLU A 216 2.51 -28.14 31.35
C GLU A 216 3.69 -27.37 30.77
N TYR A 217 3.44 -26.28 30.05
CA TYR A 217 4.47 -25.40 29.51
C TYR A 217 5.38 -24.87 30.62
N ARG A 218 4.80 -24.29 31.68
CA ARG A 218 5.58 -23.81 32.84
C ARG A 218 6.41 -24.93 33.48
N ARG A 219 5.82 -26.10 33.69
CA ARG A 219 6.54 -27.24 34.30
C ARG A 219 7.73 -27.70 33.46
N ARG A 220 7.67 -27.53 32.14
CA ARG A 220 8.70 -28.00 31.20
C ARG A 220 9.82 -26.99 30.97
N TYR A 221 9.53 -25.69 31.02
CA TYR A 221 10.44 -24.65 30.55
C TYR A 221 10.88 -23.63 31.61
N LYS A 222 10.33 -23.70 32.82
CA LYS A 222 10.77 -22.91 33.98
C LYS A 222 11.65 -23.77 34.88
#